data_AF-A0A527TB18-F1
#
_entry.id   AF-A0A527TB18-F1
#
_cell.length_a   1.000
_cell.length_b   1.000
_cell.length_c   1.000
_cell.angle_alpha   90.00
_cell.angle_beta   90.00
_cell.angle_gamma   90.00
#
_symmetry.space_group_name_H-M   'P 1'
#
loop_
_entity.id
_entity.type
_entity.pdbx_description
1 polymer ?
#
loop_
_entity_poly.entity_id
_entity_poly.type
_entity_poly.pdbx_seq_one_letter_code
_entity_poly.pdbx_strand_id
1 'polypeptide(L)'
;MLTKAWQVFPTGTRLVVIDNSRNQEARASIEAICALRGVAYFGLPSNFETNPSRSHGVSQTWIFHNIVKHLKPDLFGFIDHDCFPVGPIDIAQRVGGKIAYGLPLHAKTSYLYKAAEDELGWYYWAGLCFYNFAAVEHAKLDFRNRLDIGMDTGGGNWPVLYSKHPVGAFEMARKNRLAVNVEGTIADYELYDEVLFHVGGASYRSGAKTADYRRLLSDHIWNTYLGGTEDRLISI
;
A
#
# COMPACT_ATOMS: atom_id res chain seq x y z
N MET A 1 2.43 12.48 -4.19
CA MET A 1 0.96 12.41 -4.37
C MET A 1 0.28 11.96 -3.09
N LEU A 2 0.65 10.80 -2.52
CA LEU A 2 0.07 10.26 -1.27
C LEU A 2 -0.15 11.29 -0.15
N THR A 3 0.87 12.06 0.25
CA THR A 3 0.72 13.03 1.34
C THR A 3 -0.27 14.16 1.04
N LYS A 4 -0.46 14.55 -0.23
CA LYS A 4 -1.48 15.55 -0.62
C LYS A 4 -2.86 14.90 -0.64
N ALA A 5 -2.97 13.71 -1.20
CA ALA A 5 -4.21 12.94 -1.21
C ALA A 5 -4.77 12.76 0.21
N TRP A 6 -3.90 12.45 1.19
CA TRP A 6 -4.30 12.32 2.60
C TRP A 6 -4.70 13.63 3.28
N GLN A 7 -4.27 14.78 2.75
CA GLN A 7 -4.71 16.10 3.23
C GLN A 7 -6.05 16.50 2.60
N VAL A 8 -6.26 16.17 1.33
CA VAL A 8 -7.46 16.55 0.57
C VAL A 8 -8.65 15.67 0.92
N PHE A 9 -8.44 14.36 1.06
CA PHE A 9 -9.51 13.41 1.30
C PHE A 9 -9.50 12.93 2.75
N PRO A 10 -10.60 13.10 3.52
CA PRO A 10 -10.73 12.52 4.83
C PRO A 10 -10.62 11.00 4.75
N THR A 11 -9.66 10.44 5.50
CA THR A 11 -9.41 8.98 5.53
C THR A 11 -9.85 8.30 6.84
N GLY A 12 -10.24 9.09 7.84
CA GLY A 12 -10.43 8.63 9.22
C GLY A 12 -9.14 8.18 9.92
N THR A 13 -7.97 8.40 9.32
CA THR A 13 -6.68 7.92 9.83
C THR A 13 -5.58 8.97 9.68
N ARG A 14 -4.57 8.89 10.56
CA ARG A 14 -3.37 9.72 10.45
C ARG A 14 -2.33 9.03 9.58
N LEU A 15 -1.83 9.74 8.56
CA LEU A 15 -0.69 9.28 7.78
C LEU A 15 0.61 9.50 8.56
N VAL A 16 1.45 8.48 8.56
CA VAL A 16 2.85 8.53 8.98
C VAL A 16 3.68 7.92 7.86
N VAL A 17 4.71 8.64 7.41
CA VAL A 17 5.63 8.14 6.39
C VAL A 17 6.79 7.45 7.08
N ILE A 18 6.93 6.15 6.82
CA ILE A 18 8.06 5.35 7.30
C ILE A 18 8.91 4.93 6.11
N ASP A 19 10.13 5.43 6.04
CA ASP A 19 10.96 5.42 4.83
C ASP A 19 12.06 4.35 4.90
N ASN A 20 12.01 3.39 3.98
CA ASN A 20 13.00 2.33 3.80
C ASN A 20 13.99 2.62 2.64
N SER A 21 14.01 3.83 2.11
CA SER A 21 14.92 4.22 1.03
C SER A 21 16.37 4.12 1.48
N ARG A 22 17.22 3.60 0.59
CA ARG A 22 18.69 3.62 0.72
C ARG A 22 19.32 4.89 0.14
N ASN A 23 18.55 5.67 -0.61
CA ASN A 23 19.03 6.89 -1.24
C ASN A 23 18.83 8.08 -0.29
N GLN A 24 19.93 8.66 0.17
CA GLN A 24 19.92 9.75 1.15
C GLN A 24 19.28 11.04 0.61
N GLU A 25 19.47 11.36 -0.68
CA GLU A 25 18.83 12.51 -1.33
C GLU A 25 17.31 12.31 -1.39
N ALA A 26 16.87 11.09 -1.73
CA ALA A 26 15.45 10.75 -1.72
C ALA A 26 14.85 10.86 -0.30
N ARG A 27 15.55 10.38 0.73
CA ARG A 27 15.12 10.50 2.13
C ARG A 27 14.94 11.96 2.53
N ALA A 28 15.94 12.80 2.26
CA ALA A 28 15.89 14.23 2.56
C ALA A 28 14.72 14.93 1.84
N SER A 29 14.49 14.58 0.58
CA SER A 29 13.37 15.11 -0.22
C SER A 29 12.00 14.68 0.34
N ILE A 30 11.86 13.40 0.71
CA ILE A 30 10.63 12.86 1.32
C ILE A 30 10.37 13.51 2.68
N GLU A 31 11.40 13.64 3.52
CA GLU A 31 11.30 14.30 4.83
C GLU A 31 10.87 15.76 4.69
N ALA A 32 11.45 16.51 3.75
CA ALA A 32 11.06 17.90 3.47
C ALA A 32 9.59 18.01 3.03
N ILE A 33 9.11 17.12 2.14
CA ILE A 33 7.68 17.07 1.77
C ILE A 33 6.81 16.82 3.00
N CYS A 34 7.21 15.87 3.86
CA CYS A 34 6.45 15.51 5.05
C CYS A 34 6.36 16.70 6.01
N ALA A 35 7.48 17.39 6.25
CA ALA A 35 7.54 18.58 7.08
C ALA A 35 6.62 19.70 6.56
N LEU A 36 6.69 20.01 5.25
CA LEU A 36 5.83 21.02 4.62
C LEU A 36 4.33 20.69 4.70
N ARG A 37 3.98 19.40 4.81
CA ARG A 37 2.59 18.91 4.86
C ARG A 37 2.12 18.56 6.27
N GLY A 38 2.96 18.74 7.30
CA GLY A 38 2.65 18.32 8.67
C GLY A 38 2.46 16.80 8.83
N VAL A 39 3.05 16.01 7.94
CA VAL A 39 3.02 14.54 8.00
C VAL A 39 4.23 14.08 8.81
N ALA A 40 4.02 13.17 9.77
CA ALA A 40 5.12 12.62 10.55
C ALA A 40 6.00 11.73 9.66
N TYR A 41 7.32 11.89 9.78
CA TYR A 41 8.32 11.12 9.04
C TYR A 41 9.22 10.34 10.00
N PHE A 42 9.52 9.10 9.65
CA PHE A 42 10.52 8.29 10.32
C PHE A 42 11.33 7.48 9.31
N GLY A 43 12.64 7.71 9.27
CA GLY A 43 13.54 6.94 8.45
C GLY A 43 13.95 5.63 9.14
N LEU A 44 13.71 4.48 8.51
CA LEU A 44 14.11 3.19 9.06
C LEU A 44 15.64 3.02 9.08
N PRO A 45 16.16 2.15 9.97
CA PRO A 45 17.52 1.63 9.89
C PRO A 45 17.80 0.97 8.55
N SER A 46 19.08 0.90 8.16
CA SER A 46 19.51 0.28 6.91
C SER A 46 19.05 -1.17 6.79
N ASN A 47 18.27 -1.45 5.73
CA ASN A 47 17.87 -2.80 5.36
C ASN A 47 18.79 -3.31 4.23
N PHE A 48 19.51 -4.41 4.48
CA PHE A 48 20.45 -5.02 3.53
C PHE A 48 19.79 -5.91 2.47
N GLU A 49 18.48 -6.20 2.59
CA GLU A 49 17.73 -6.98 1.60
C GLU A 49 17.61 -6.26 0.25
N THR A 50 18.10 -6.89 -0.81
CA THR A 50 18.14 -6.33 -2.18
C THR A 50 16.91 -6.70 -2.99
N ASN A 51 16.20 -7.77 -2.65
CA ASN A 51 14.94 -8.11 -3.28
C ASN A 51 13.84 -7.13 -2.82
N PRO A 52 13.18 -6.38 -3.74
CA PRO A 52 12.22 -5.34 -3.36
C PRO A 52 11.06 -5.86 -2.50
N SER A 53 10.50 -7.02 -2.86
CA SER A 53 9.38 -7.66 -2.13
C SER A 53 9.80 -8.06 -0.70
N ARG A 54 10.95 -8.72 -0.55
CA ARG A 54 11.48 -9.07 0.78
C ARG A 54 11.84 -7.83 1.59
N SER A 55 12.45 -6.82 0.95
CA SER A 55 12.85 -5.58 1.60
C SER A 55 11.63 -4.86 2.19
N HIS A 56 10.57 -4.74 1.40
CA HIS A 56 9.29 -4.16 1.83
C HIS A 56 8.68 -4.93 3.00
N GLY A 57 8.61 -6.27 2.92
CA GLY A 57 8.07 -7.10 3.99
C GLY A 57 8.88 -7.07 5.28
N VAL A 58 10.22 -7.04 5.19
CA VAL A 58 11.11 -6.87 6.37
C VAL A 58 10.83 -5.54 7.06
N SER A 59 10.66 -4.46 6.31
CA SER A 59 10.37 -3.14 6.86
C SER A 59 9.02 -3.09 7.56
N GLN A 60 7.96 -3.64 6.96
CA GLN A 60 6.65 -3.70 7.59
C GLN A 60 6.63 -4.58 8.85
N THR A 61 7.30 -5.73 8.82
CA THR A 61 7.49 -6.57 10.01
C THR A 61 8.23 -5.81 11.10
N TRP A 62 9.30 -5.09 10.77
CA TRP A 62 10.02 -4.27 11.75
C TRP A 62 9.12 -3.19 12.35
N ILE A 63 8.35 -2.47 11.53
CA ILE A 63 7.42 -1.42 11.98
C ILE A 63 6.38 -2.00 12.93
N PHE A 64 5.78 -3.13 12.60
CA PHE A 64 4.79 -3.76 13.45
C PHE A 64 5.36 -4.07 14.84
N HIS A 65 6.50 -4.76 14.89
CA HIS A 65 7.08 -5.21 16.16
C HIS A 65 7.71 -4.09 17.00
N ASN A 66 8.26 -3.04 16.38
CA ASN A 66 9.01 -2.00 17.08
C ASN A 66 8.23 -0.69 17.28
N ILE A 67 7.15 -0.46 16.51
CA ILE A 67 6.35 0.76 16.61
C ILE A 67 4.91 0.41 16.98
N VAL A 68 4.19 -0.31 16.11
CA VAL A 68 2.73 -0.52 16.26
C VAL A 68 2.40 -1.21 17.58
N LYS A 69 3.11 -2.30 17.92
CA LYS A 69 2.88 -3.04 19.18
C LYS A 69 3.13 -2.22 20.45
N HIS A 70 3.96 -1.18 20.36
CA HIS A 70 4.24 -0.30 21.48
C HIS A 70 3.24 0.86 21.57
N LEU A 71 2.78 1.37 20.43
CA LEU A 71 1.76 2.42 20.36
C LEU A 71 0.36 1.92 20.71
N LYS A 72 0.05 0.65 20.39
CA LYS A 72 -1.27 0.02 20.59
C LYS A 72 -2.44 0.88 20.08
N PRO A 73 -2.41 1.32 18.81
CA PRO A 73 -3.52 2.11 18.26
C PRO A 73 -4.78 1.25 18.15
N ASP A 74 -5.97 1.84 18.07
CA ASP A 74 -7.21 1.07 17.80
C ASP A 74 -7.14 0.37 16.43
N LEU A 75 -6.59 1.08 15.43
CA LEU A 75 -6.41 0.63 14.06
C LEU A 75 -5.01 1.00 13.57
N PHE A 76 -4.38 0.11 12.81
CA PHE A 76 -3.18 0.43 12.03
C PHE A 76 -3.25 -0.17 10.65
N GLY A 77 -2.37 0.25 9.74
CA GLY A 77 -2.24 -0.40 8.45
C GLY A 77 -1.03 0.08 7.68
N PHE A 78 -0.87 -0.50 6.51
CA PHE A 78 0.16 -0.17 5.55
C PHE A 78 -0.48 0.14 4.21
N ILE A 79 0.04 1.18 3.57
CA ILE A 79 -0.32 1.57 2.21
C ILE A 79 0.95 1.94 1.45
N ASP A 80 1.06 1.50 0.20
CA ASP A 80 2.19 1.86 -0.64
C ASP A 80 2.13 3.34 -1.07
N HIS A 81 3.29 3.93 -1.30
CA HIS A 81 3.45 5.35 -1.65
C HIS A 81 2.77 5.75 -2.98
N ASP A 82 2.48 4.78 -3.82
CA ASP A 82 1.80 4.91 -5.12
C ASP A 82 0.33 4.46 -5.07
N CYS A 83 -0.19 4.13 -3.89
CA CYS A 83 -1.60 3.84 -3.62
C CYS A 83 -2.17 4.94 -2.71
N PHE A 84 -3.14 5.73 -3.18
CA PHE A 84 -3.66 6.87 -2.42
C PHE A 84 -5.12 7.20 -2.75
N PRO A 85 -5.86 7.85 -1.84
CA PRO A 85 -7.24 8.22 -2.10
C PRO A 85 -7.36 9.27 -3.21
N VAL A 86 -8.35 9.08 -4.08
CA VAL A 86 -8.83 10.06 -5.07
C VAL A 86 -10.27 10.50 -4.77
N GLY A 87 -10.79 10.09 -3.61
CA GLY A 87 -12.08 10.46 -3.03
C GLY A 87 -12.11 10.16 -1.52
N PRO A 88 -13.13 10.62 -0.78
CA PRO A 88 -13.27 10.34 0.65
C PRO A 88 -13.39 8.84 0.95
N ILE A 89 -12.76 8.38 2.02
CA ILE A 89 -12.84 6.98 2.47
C ILE A 89 -12.70 6.91 3.99
N ASP A 90 -13.63 6.32 4.71
CA ASP A 90 -13.43 6.03 6.13
C ASP A 90 -12.84 4.63 6.30
N ILE A 91 -11.52 4.55 6.53
CA ILE A 91 -10.83 3.25 6.67
C ILE A 91 -11.29 2.50 7.92
N ALA A 92 -11.60 3.20 9.01
CA ALA A 92 -12.12 2.58 10.23
C ALA A 92 -13.51 1.98 9.98
N GLN A 93 -14.35 2.66 9.21
CA GLN A 93 -15.64 2.11 8.78
C GLN A 93 -15.48 0.89 7.85
N ARG A 94 -14.49 0.88 6.96
CA ARG A 94 -14.20 -0.27 6.08
C ARG A 94 -13.77 -1.51 6.87
N VAL A 95 -12.91 -1.33 7.88
CA VAL A 95 -12.56 -2.44 8.79
C VAL A 95 -13.79 -2.83 9.62
N GLY A 96 -14.50 -1.85 10.17
CA GLY A 96 -15.69 -2.08 10.99
C GLY A 96 -15.43 -3.05 12.14
N GLY A 97 -16.34 -4.00 12.34
CA GLY A 97 -16.20 -5.07 13.32
C GLY A 97 -15.38 -6.28 12.86
N LYS A 98 -14.68 -6.18 11.71
CA LYS A 98 -13.84 -7.26 11.17
C LYS A 98 -12.44 -7.23 11.78
N ILE A 99 -11.67 -8.28 11.52
CA ILE A 99 -10.26 -8.36 11.91
C ILE A 99 -9.45 -7.31 11.14
N ALA A 100 -9.73 -7.15 9.85
CA ALA A 100 -8.94 -6.32 8.95
C ALA A 100 -9.69 -6.02 7.64
N TYR A 101 -9.15 -5.06 6.89
CA TYR A 101 -9.56 -4.63 5.55
C TYR A 101 -8.32 -4.53 4.65
N GLY A 102 -8.40 -4.98 3.40
CA GLY A 102 -7.28 -4.85 2.46
C GLY A 102 -7.56 -5.47 1.10
N LEU A 103 -6.59 -5.36 0.19
CA LEU A 103 -6.68 -5.99 -1.13
C LEU A 103 -6.32 -7.48 -1.03
N PRO A 104 -7.25 -8.43 -1.25
CA PRO A 104 -6.91 -9.84 -1.25
C PRO A 104 -6.08 -10.22 -2.49
N LEU A 105 -5.05 -11.01 -2.27
CA LEU A 105 -4.27 -11.72 -3.27
C LEU A 105 -4.35 -13.22 -3.01
N HIS A 106 -4.09 -14.01 -4.04
CA HIS A 106 -4.03 -15.46 -3.96
C HIS A 106 -2.61 -15.97 -4.17
N ALA A 107 -2.32 -17.14 -3.61
CA ALA A 107 -1.09 -17.87 -3.90
C ALA A 107 -0.99 -18.11 -5.42
N LYS A 108 0.22 -17.93 -5.97
CA LYS A 108 0.50 -18.11 -7.40
C LYS A 108 1.51 -19.22 -7.60
N THR A 109 1.22 -20.07 -8.58
CA THR A 109 2.20 -21.03 -9.10
C THR A 109 3.46 -20.31 -9.57
N SER A 110 4.60 -20.84 -9.17
CA SER A 110 5.94 -20.38 -9.54
C SER A 110 6.83 -21.56 -9.90
N TYR A 111 8.14 -21.32 -9.99
CA TYR A 111 9.14 -22.39 -10.08
C TYR A 111 9.42 -23.07 -8.73
N LEU A 112 9.09 -22.41 -7.60
CA LEU A 112 9.28 -22.93 -6.24
C LEU A 112 8.04 -23.60 -5.66
N TYR A 113 6.88 -23.32 -6.23
CA TYR A 113 5.60 -23.75 -5.67
C TYR A 113 4.58 -23.98 -6.78
N LYS A 114 3.80 -25.06 -6.65
CA LYS A 114 2.68 -25.40 -7.54
C LYS A 114 1.41 -25.32 -6.72
N ALA A 115 0.58 -24.32 -6.98
CA ALA A 115 -0.72 -24.21 -6.34
C ALA A 115 -1.61 -25.37 -6.82
N ALA A 116 -2.28 -26.04 -5.88
CA ALA A 116 -3.34 -26.98 -6.25
C ALA A 116 -4.59 -26.21 -6.73
N GLU A 117 -5.42 -26.83 -7.56
CA GLU A 117 -6.64 -26.18 -8.10
C GLU A 117 -7.64 -25.80 -7.01
N ASP A 118 -7.62 -26.49 -5.87
CA ASP A 118 -8.50 -26.28 -4.71
C ASP A 118 -7.85 -25.45 -3.58
N GLU A 119 -6.63 -24.93 -3.79
CA GLU A 119 -5.90 -24.25 -2.74
C GLU A 119 -6.40 -22.81 -2.53
N LEU A 120 -7.14 -22.61 -1.43
CA LEU A 120 -7.77 -21.34 -1.04
C LEU A 120 -6.79 -20.33 -0.40
N GLY A 121 -5.48 -20.51 -0.56
CA GLY A 121 -4.47 -19.64 0.04
C GLY A 121 -4.65 -18.18 -0.41
N TRP A 122 -5.07 -17.31 0.52
CA TRP A 122 -5.28 -15.89 0.26
C TRP A 122 -4.60 -15.04 1.33
N TYR A 123 -4.19 -13.83 0.99
CA TYR A 123 -3.53 -12.92 1.91
C TYR A 123 -3.77 -11.49 1.45
N TYR A 124 -3.65 -10.51 2.35
CA TYR A 124 -3.66 -9.13 1.89
C TYR A 124 -2.33 -8.74 1.24
N TRP A 125 -2.44 -7.98 0.15
CA TRP A 125 -1.32 -7.24 -0.40
C TRP A 125 -0.75 -6.28 0.64
N ALA A 126 0.56 -6.33 0.84
CA ALA A 126 1.29 -5.46 1.74
C ALA A 126 1.10 -3.95 1.46
N GLY A 127 0.85 -3.57 0.21
CA GLY A 127 0.61 -2.17 -0.19
C GLY A 127 -0.81 -1.65 0.05
N LEU A 128 -1.73 -2.48 0.56
CA LEU A 128 -3.05 -2.06 1.04
C LEU A 128 -3.61 -3.05 2.07
N CYS A 129 -3.30 -2.85 3.34
CA CYS A 129 -3.85 -3.66 4.44
C CYS A 129 -3.97 -2.88 5.75
N PHE A 130 -5.11 -3.00 6.44
CA PHE A 130 -5.44 -2.33 7.70
C PHE A 130 -6.05 -3.33 8.68
N TYR A 131 -5.66 -3.26 9.95
CA TYR A 131 -6.01 -4.25 10.97
C TYR A 131 -6.55 -3.56 12.22
N ASN A 132 -7.63 -4.12 12.76
CA ASN A 132 -8.05 -3.85 14.13
C ASN A 132 -6.97 -4.40 15.07
N PHE A 133 -6.31 -3.53 15.84
CA PHE A 133 -5.15 -3.93 16.63
C PHE A 133 -5.51 -4.95 17.71
N ALA A 134 -6.63 -4.75 18.42
CA ALA A 134 -7.08 -5.67 19.45
C ALA A 134 -7.33 -7.09 18.89
N ALA A 135 -7.76 -7.19 17.63
CA ALA A 135 -7.96 -8.48 16.98
C ALA A 135 -6.64 -9.20 16.62
N VAL A 136 -5.52 -8.47 16.51
CA VAL A 136 -4.24 -9.04 16.01
C VAL A 136 -3.05 -8.86 16.96
N GLU A 137 -3.21 -8.22 18.12
CA GLU A 137 -2.09 -7.90 19.03
C GLU A 137 -1.34 -9.13 19.56
N HIS A 138 -2.05 -10.26 19.65
CA HIS A 138 -1.54 -11.55 20.08
C HIS A 138 -0.86 -12.33 18.94
N ALA A 139 -1.12 -11.95 17.68
CA ALA A 139 -0.53 -12.60 16.52
C ALA A 139 0.91 -12.10 16.30
N LYS A 140 1.79 -13.04 15.92
CA LYS A 140 3.15 -12.72 15.49
C LYS A 140 3.14 -12.37 13.99
N LEU A 141 2.52 -11.24 13.65
CA LEU A 141 2.41 -10.82 12.26
C LEU A 141 3.80 -10.71 11.60
N ASP A 142 3.86 -11.15 10.36
CA ASP A 142 5.03 -11.17 9.50
C ASP A 142 4.62 -10.84 8.07
N PHE A 143 5.05 -9.68 7.59
CA PHE A 143 4.70 -9.15 6.28
C PHE A 143 5.68 -9.58 5.18
N ARG A 144 6.67 -10.41 5.51
CA ARG A 144 7.57 -10.98 4.49
C ARG A 144 6.81 -11.89 3.52
N ASN A 145 7.40 -12.10 2.34
CA ASN A 145 6.87 -13.06 1.39
C ASN A 145 7.03 -14.50 1.88
N ARG A 146 6.20 -15.38 1.32
CA ARG A 146 6.23 -16.84 1.52
C ARG A 146 6.17 -17.52 0.16
N LEU A 147 7.26 -17.35 -0.60
CA LEU A 147 7.39 -17.89 -1.95
C LEU A 147 7.35 -19.42 -1.98
N ASP A 148 7.67 -20.06 -0.86
CA ASP A 148 7.54 -21.50 -0.63
C ASP A 148 6.09 -22.00 -0.68
N ILE A 149 5.11 -21.10 -0.48
CA ILE A 149 3.67 -21.34 -0.66
C ILE A 149 3.06 -20.36 -1.67
N GLY A 150 3.87 -19.84 -2.60
CA GLY A 150 3.39 -19.01 -3.72
C GLY A 150 2.86 -17.63 -3.33
N MET A 151 3.09 -17.15 -2.11
CA MET A 151 2.59 -15.86 -1.63
C MET A 151 3.69 -14.80 -1.63
N ASP A 152 3.40 -13.63 -2.19
CA ASP A 152 4.27 -12.47 -2.21
C ASP A 152 4.24 -11.73 -0.85
N THR A 153 4.73 -10.49 -0.80
CA THR A 153 4.77 -9.64 0.40
C THR A 153 3.40 -9.54 1.05
N GLY A 154 3.35 -9.81 2.36
CA GLY A 154 2.11 -10.01 3.13
C GLY A 154 1.77 -11.49 3.38
N GLY A 155 2.34 -12.42 2.61
CA GLY A 155 2.09 -13.86 2.69
C GLY A 155 2.51 -14.50 4.03
N GLY A 156 3.49 -13.92 4.73
CA GLY A 156 3.92 -14.39 6.05
C GLY A 156 2.80 -14.38 7.12
N ASN A 157 1.74 -13.58 6.90
CA ASN A 157 0.58 -13.54 7.77
C ASN A 157 -0.37 -14.74 7.58
N TRP A 158 -0.26 -15.50 6.48
CA TRP A 158 -1.10 -16.67 6.22
C TRP A 158 -1.15 -17.68 7.39
N PRO A 159 -0.03 -18.28 7.82
CA PRO A 159 -0.05 -19.32 8.85
C PRO A 159 -0.39 -18.80 10.26
N VAL A 160 -0.29 -17.50 10.51
CA VAL A 160 -0.45 -16.92 11.86
C VAL A 160 -1.77 -16.20 12.05
N LEU A 161 -2.41 -15.76 10.96
CA LEU A 161 -3.66 -14.99 10.97
C LEU A 161 -4.68 -15.58 10.00
N TYR A 162 -4.47 -15.46 8.69
CA TYR A 162 -5.52 -15.73 7.71
C TYR A 162 -6.02 -17.17 7.71
N SER A 163 -5.14 -18.16 7.86
CA SER A 163 -5.54 -19.58 7.90
C SER A 163 -6.27 -20.00 9.18
N LYS A 164 -6.26 -19.15 10.21
CA LYS A 164 -6.86 -19.43 11.53
C LYS A 164 -8.26 -18.84 11.70
N HIS A 165 -8.72 -18.06 10.74
CA HIS A 165 -10.00 -17.37 10.80
C HIS A 165 -10.80 -17.60 9.52
N PRO A 166 -12.13 -17.67 9.59
CA PRO A 166 -12.96 -17.77 8.39
C PRO A 166 -12.79 -16.52 7.53
N VAL A 167 -12.88 -16.68 6.20
CA VAL A 167 -12.76 -15.56 5.25
C VAL A 167 -13.69 -14.39 5.59
N GLY A 168 -14.92 -14.69 6.02
CA GLY A 168 -15.90 -13.66 6.41
C GLY A 168 -15.53 -12.84 7.65
N ALA A 169 -14.46 -13.16 8.36
CA ALA A 169 -13.91 -12.34 9.44
C ALA A 169 -13.09 -11.15 8.93
N PHE A 170 -12.89 -11.05 7.61
CA PHE A 170 -12.05 -10.08 6.93
C PHE A 170 -12.87 -9.31 5.89
N GLU A 171 -12.62 -8.02 5.75
CA GLU A 171 -13.19 -7.20 4.68
C GLU A 171 -12.24 -7.15 3.48
N MET A 172 -12.76 -7.29 2.27
CA MET A 172 -11.96 -7.38 1.06
C MET A 172 -12.23 -6.19 0.15
N ALA A 173 -11.18 -5.40 -0.11
CA ALA A 173 -11.25 -4.31 -1.08
C ALA A 173 -11.51 -4.89 -2.48
N ARG A 174 -12.40 -4.23 -3.23
CA ARG A 174 -12.77 -4.63 -4.59
C ARG A 174 -11.85 -3.94 -5.57
N LYS A 175 -11.23 -4.73 -6.44
CA LYS A 175 -10.37 -4.22 -7.51
C LYS A 175 -11.18 -3.91 -8.76
N ASN A 176 -11.10 -2.67 -9.21
CA ASN A 176 -11.67 -2.19 -10.46
C ASN A 176 -10.56 -1.64 -11.37
N ARG A 177 -10.86 -1.60 -12.68
CA ARG A 177 -10.01 -0.99 -13.70
C ARG A 177 -10.80 0.05 -14.47
N LEU A 178 -10.20 1.22 -14.67
CA LEU A 178 -10.82 2.33 -15.36
C LEU A 178 -9.89 2.84 -16.46
N ALA A 179 -10.35 2.78 -17.71
CA ALA A 179 -9.64 3.40 -18.83
C ALA A 179 -9.85 4.92 -18.81
N VAL A 180 -8.77 5.68 -18.64
CA VAL A 180 -8.77 7.15 -18.58
C VAL A 180 -7.95 7.69 -19.75
N ASN A 181 -8.50 8.65 -20.47
CA ASN A 181 -7.76 9.35 -21.52
C ASN A 181 -6.90 10.47 -20.88
N VAL A 182 -5.59 10.32 -20.97
CA VAL A 182 -4.58 11.28 -20.55
C VAL A 182 -3.95 11.84 -21.82
N GLU A 183 -4.44 13.00 -22.29
CA GLU A 183 -3.90 13.73 -23.44
C GLU A 183 -3.70 12.85 -24.70
N GLY A 184 -4.72 12.06 -25.05
CA GLY A 184 -4.72 11.16 -26.20
C GLY A 184 -4.14 9.77 -25.92
N THR A 185 -3.61 9.53 -24.70
CA THR A 185 -3.12 8.21 -24.28
C THR A 185 -4.08 7.57 -23.29
N ILE A 186 -4.51 6.33 -23.56
CA ILE A 186 -5.35 5.57 -22.62
C ILE A 186 -4.48 5.00 -21.50
N ALA A 187 -4.63 5.56 -20.30
CA ALA A 187 -4.12 5.02 -19.04
C ALA A 187 -5.15 4.06 -18.44
N ASP A 188 -4.72 2.94 -17.86
CA ASP A 188 -5.61 2.02 -17.15
C ASP A 188 -5.37 2.16 -15.65
N TYR A 189 -6.35 2.74 -14.99
CA TYR A 189 -6.30 3.05 -13.58
C TYR A 189 -6.72 1.82 -12.79
N GLU A 190 -5.86 1.35 -11.88
CA GLU A 190 -6.28 0.37 -10.89
C GLU A 190 -6.86 1.11 -9.68
N LEU A 191 -8.15 0.88 -9.42
CA LEU A 191 -8.88 1.47 -8.30
C LEU A 191 -9.31 0.38 -7.32
N TYR A 192 -9.19 0.65 -6.03
CA TYR A 192 -9.73 -0.18 -4.96
C TYR A 192 -10.88 0.53 -4.27
N ASP A 193 -12.02 -0.16 -4.18
CA ASP A 193 -13.28 0.41 -3.66
C ASP A 193 -13.64 1.76 -4.30
N GLU A 194 -13.29 1.91 -5.59
CA GLU A 194 -13.53 3.09 -6.45
C GLU A 194 -12.79 4.37 -6.05
N VAL A 195 -12.19 4.41 -4.86
CA VAL A 195 -11.63 5.64 -4.28
C VAL A 195 -10.14 5.57 -3.95
N LEU A 196 -9.52 4.39 -3.92
CA LEU A 196 -8.08 4.23 -3.71
C LEU A 196 -7.39 3.93 -5.04
N PHE A 197 -6.59 4.87 -5.53
CA PHE A 197 -5.93 4.77 -6.82
C PHE A 197 -4.49 4.26 -6.67
N HIS A 198 -4.15 3.21 -7.42
CA HIS A 198 -2.82 2.62 -7.47
C HIS A 198 -2.11 2.94 -8.79
N VAL A 199 -1.16 3.88 -8.72
CA VAL A 199 -0.37 4.36 -9.86
C VAL A 199 0.62 3.31 -10.34
N GLY A 200 1.19 2.48 -9.45
CA GLY A 200 2.10 1.38 -9.80
C GLY A 200 1.52 0.50 -10.90
N GLY A 201 0.28 0.04 -10.72
CA GLY A 201 -0.46 -0.73 -11.73
C GLY A 201 -0.56 -0.05 -13.11
N ALA A 202 -0.72 1.27 -13.13
CA ALA A 202 -0.75 2.07 -14.35
C ALA A 202 0.66 2.33 -14.92
N SER A 203 1.68 2.44 -14.07
CA SER A 203 3.05 2.83 -14.41
C SER A 203 3.99 1.68 -14.81
N TYR A 204 3.59 0.43 -14.59
CA TYR A 204 4.35 -0.73 -15.10
C TYR A 204 4.09 -1.06 -16.58
N ARG A 205 3.26 -0.30 -17.29
CA ARG A 205 2.98 -0.48 -18.73
C ARG A 205 4.11 0.05 -19.61
N SER A 206 4.25 -0.48 -20.83
CA SER A 206 5.33 -0.12 -21.77
C SER A 206 5.46 1.39 -22.01
N GLY A 207 4.33 2.10 -22.16
CA GLY A 207 4.30 3.56 -22.34
C GLY A 207 4.71 4.36 -21.10
N ALA A 208 4.53 3.80 -19.90
CA ALA A 208 4.86 4.47 -18.66
C ALA A 208 6.35 4.49 -18.32
N LYS A 209 7.16 3.85 -19.15
CA LYS A 209 8.62 3.94 -19.05
C LYS A 209 9.16 5.29 -19.54
N THR A 210 8.42 6.03 -20.37
CA THR A 210 8.87 7.36 -20.84
C THR A 210 8.70 8.42 -19.75
N ALA A 211 9.59 9.42 -19.74
CA ALA A 211 9.49 10.54 -18.80
C ALA A 211 8.23 11.39 -19.10
N ASP A 212 7.95 11.62 -20.39
CA ASP A 212 6.78 12.40 -20.82
C ASP A 212 5.46 11.79 -20.37
N TYR A 213 5.27 10.48 -20.53
CA TYR A 213 4.03 9.85 -20.06
C TYR A 213 3.89 9.95 -18.53
N ARG A 214 4.99 9.76 -17.78
CA ARG A 214 4.96 9.89 -16.31
C ARG A 214 4.57 11.31 -15.88
N ARG A 215 5.09 12.32 -16.58
CA ARG A 215 4.71 13.72 -16.37
C ARG A 215 3.24 13.96 -16.69
N LEU A 216 2.76 13.54 -17.87
CA LEU A 216 1.36 13.68 -18.29
C LEU A 216 0.40 12.98 -17.34
N LEU A 217 0.70 11.74 -16.94
CA LEU A 217 -0.10 10.99 -15.98
C LEU A 217 -0.16 11.71 -14.65
N SER A 218 0.98 12.20 -14.15
CA SER A 218 0.98 12.97 -12.90
C SER A 218 0.23 14.28 -13.02
N ASP A 219 0.40 15.04 -14.11
CA ASP A 219 -0.32 16.30 -14.33
C ASP A 219 -1.83 16.06 -14.33
N HIS A 220 -2.28 15.01 -15.02
CA HIS A 220 -3.67 14.60 -14.97
C HIS A 220 -4.12 14.26 -13.54
N ILE A 221 -3.38 13.45 -12.78
CA ILE A 221 -3.76 13.09 -11.40
C ILE A 221 -3.88 14.34 -10.52
N TRP A 222 -2.92 15.26 -10.63
CA TRP A 222 -2.90 16.48 -9.85
C TRP A 222 -4.06 17.41 -10.17
N ASN A 223 -4.33 17.62 -11.47
CA ASN A 223 -5.41 18.48 -11.93
C ASN A 223 -6.79 17.89 -11.65
N THR A 224 -6.95 16.57 -11.80
CA THR A 224 -8.25 15.91 -11.63
C THR A 224 -8.61 15.68 -10.16
N TYR A 225 -7.64 15.29 -9.31
CA TYR A 225 -7.96 14.80 -7.96
C TYR A 225 -7.31 15.58 -6.82
N LEU A 226 -6.18 16.26 -7.04
CA LEU A 226 -5.36 16.82 -5.95
C LEU A 226 -5.38 18.34 -5.86
N GLY A 227 -6.26 19.01 -6.63
CA GLY A 227 -6.47 20.45 -6.58
C GLY A 227 -5.53 21.29 -7.46
N GLY A 228 -4.87 20.67 -8.44
CA GLY A 228 -3.97 21.37 -9.39
C GLY A 228 -2.48 21.19 -9.08
N THR A 229 -1.62 21.58 -10.03
CA THR A 229 -0.17 21.37 -9.95
C THR A 229 0.60 22.37 -9.09
N GLU A 230 -0.04 23.47 -8.65
CA GLU A 230 0.60 24.53 -7.85
C GLU A 230 1.13 24.02 -6.50
N ASP A 231 0.44 23.05 -5.89
CA ASP A 231 0.82 22.43 -4.61
C ASP A 231 1.83 21.27 -4.76
N ARG A 232 2.37 21.07 -5.96
CA ARG A 232 3.36 20.02 -6.23
C ARG A 232 4.75 20.51 -5.82
N LEU A 233 5.30 19.86 -4.81
CA LEU A 233 6.59 20.21 -4.21
C LEU A 233 7.82 19.68 -4.96
N ILE A 234 7.62 18.83 -5.97
CA ILE A 234 8.71 18.20 -6.75
C ILE A 234 8.31 18.18 -8.23
N SER A 235 9.24 18.58 -9.11
CA SER A 235 9.13 18.43 -10.56
C SER A 235 9.32 16.97 -10.99
N ILE A 236 8.64 16.56 -12.05
CA ILE A 236 8.66 15.18 -12.59
C ILE A 236 9.47 15.12 -13.87
#